data_AF-Q0JJI5-F1
#
_entry.id   AF-Q0JJI5-F1
#
_cell.length_a   1.000
_cell.length_b   1.000
_cell.length_c   1.000
_cell.angle_alpha   90.00
_cell.angle_beta   90.00
_cell.angle_gamma   90.00
#
_symmetry.space_group_name_H-M   'P 1'
#
loop_
_entity.id
_entity.type
_entity.pdbx_description
1 polymer ?
#
loop_
_entity_poly.entity_id
_entity_poly.type
_entity_poly.pdbx_seq_one_letter_code
_entity_poly.pdbx_strand_id
1 'polypeptide(L)'
;FCLHLQVFIACGLGKGKTFPDDPFRKPNTGMWWLMREHFNSGVTVDMDKSFYVGDAAGRENDHSDADKEFAKAIGLKFHVPEEYFGEAANI
;
A
#
# COMPACT_ATOMS: atom_id res chain seq x y z
N PHE A 1 16.85 -18.89 -4.65
CA PHE A 1 15.57 -18.79 -3.94
C PHE A 1 14.56 -18.14 -4.86
N CYS A 2 13.37 -18.75 -5.06
CA CYS A 2 12.28 -18.15 -5.83
C CYS A 2 11.25 -17.59 -4.85
N LEU A 3 11.06 -16.28 -4.85
CA LEU A 3 9.99 -15.63 -4.10
C LEU A 3 8.79 -15.47 -5.02
N HIS A 4 7.63 -15.93 -4.58
CA HIS A 4 6.38 -15.71 -5.28
C HIS A 4 5.84 -14.34 -4.87
N LEU A 5 5.70 -13.43 -5.83
CA LEU A 5 5.21 -12.07 -5.60
C LEU A 5 3.98 -11.81 -6.48
N GLN A 6 2.92 -11.28 -5.87
CA GLN A 6 1.79 -10.71 -6.59
C GLN A 6 1.96 -9.19 -6.66
N VAL A 7 1.72 -8.60 -7.83
CA VAL A 7 1.89 -7.16 -8.06
C VAL A 7 0.58 -6.56 -8.57
N PHE A 8 0.15 -5.47 -7.93
CA PHE A 8 -1.02 -4.68 -8.31
C PHE A 8 -0.56 -3.26 -8.63
N ILE A 9 -1.01 -2.72 -9.76
CA ILE A 9 -0.60 -1.40 -10.26
C ILE A 9 -1.86 -0.56 -10.50
N ALA A 10 -1.98 0.57 -9.81
CA ALA A 10 -3.01 1.56 -10.09
C ALA A 10 -2.59 2.40 -11.30
N CYS A 11 -3.38 2.33 -12.38
CA CYS A 11 -3.09 3.00 -13.66
C CYS A 11 -4.04 4.18 -13.96
N GLY A 12 -4.82 4.65 -12.99
CA GLY A 12 -5.75 5.75 -13.23
C GLY A 12 -5.06 7.08 -13.47
N LEU A 13 -5.76 7.98 -14.17
CA LEU A 13 -5.23 9.28 -14.61
C LEU A 13 -5.09 10.32 -13.47
N GLY A 14 -5.28 9.91 -12.21
CA GLY A 14 -5.16 10.76 -11.01
C GLY A 14 -6.39 11.65 -10.74
N LYS A 15 -6.33 12.44 -9.66
CA LYS A 15 -7.36 13.43 -9.32
C LYS A 15 -7.25 14.67 -10.22
N GLY A 16 -8.32 15.00 -10.92
CA GLY A 16 -8.46 16.25 -11.67
C GLY A 16 -9.92 16.70 -11.70
N LYS A 17 -10.19 17.97 -12.02
CA LYS A 17 -11.57 18.52 -12.07
C LYS A 17 -12.51 17.78 -13.05
N THR A 18 -11.94 17.01 -13.97
CA THR A 18 -12.62 16.29 -15.06
C THR A 18 -12.63 14.77 -14.89
N PHE A 19 -11.86 14.21 -13.94
CA PHE A 19 -11.73 12.76 -13.77
C PHE A 19 -12.23 12.35 -12.38
N PRO A 20 -13.04 11.28 -12.28
CA PRO A 20 -13.48 10.75 -10.99
C PRO A 20 -12.28 10.29 -10.16
N ASP A 21 -12.47 10.29 -8.83
CA ASP A 21 -11.45 9.78 -7.89
C ASP A 21 -11.11 8.33 -8.23
N ASP A 22 -9.82 7.99 -8.28
CA ASP A 22 -9.37 6.63 -8.60
C ASP A 22 -9.36 5.80 -7.31
N PRO A 23 -10.28 4.82 -7.16
CA PRO A 23 -10.37 4.02 -5.95
C PRO A 23 -9.14 3.12 -5.74
N PHE A 24 -8.33 2.90 -6.78
CA PHE A 24 -7.11 2.09 -6.70
C PHE A 24 -5.88 2.92 -6.35
N ARG A 25 -5.90 4.23 -6.57
CA ARG A 25 -4.77 5.10 -6.23
C ARG A 25 -4.73 5.34 -4.73
N LYS A 26 -3.59 5.04 -4.10
CA LYS A 26 -3.33 5.36 -2.68
C LYS A 26 -3.62 6.85 -2.41
N PRO A 27 -4.25 7.20 -1.28
CA PRO A 27 -4.53 6.36 -0.12
C PRO A 27 -5.79 5.50 -0.20
N ASN A 28 -6.50 5.48 -1.33
CA ASN A 28 -7.70 4.65 -1.49
C ASN A 28 -7.36 3.15 -1.47
N THR A 29 -8.25 2.33 -0.91
CA THR A 29 -7.97 0.93 -0.59
C THR A 29 -8.36 -0.07 -1.69
N GLY A 30 -8.71 0.40 -2.89
CA GLY A 30 -9.25 -0.45 -3.95
C GLY A 30 -8.33 -1.60 -4.36
N MET A 31 -7.00 -1.38 -4.38
CA MET A 31 -6.03 -2.44 -4.66
C MET A 31 -6.05 -3.54 -3.60
N TRP A 32 -6.20 -3.19 -2.33
CA TRP A 32 -6.28 -4.15 -1.23
C TRP A 32 -7.54 -5.02 -1.35
N TRP A 33 -8.69 -4.39 -1.58
CA TRP A 33 -9.96 -5.10 -1.76
C TRP A 33 -9.90 -6.06 -2.95
N LEU A 34 -9.35 -5.61 -4.08
CA LEU A 34 -9.17 -6.45 -5.26
C LEU A 34 -8.34 -7.69 -4.94
N MET A 35 -7.19 -7.52 -4.27
CA MET A 35 -6.32 -8.61 -3.86
C MET A 35 -7.07 -9.59 -2.93
N ARG A 36 -7.66 -9.08 -1.86
CA ARG A 36 -8.33 -9.88 -0.82
C ARG A 36 -9.48 -10.71 -1.37
N GLU A 37 -10.36 -10.09 -2.16
CA GLU A 37 -11.61 -10.70 -2.62
C GLU A 37 -11.42 -11.60 -3.85
N HIS A 38 -10.49 -11.25 -4.75
CA HIS A 38 -10.38 -11.92 -6.04
C HIS A 38 -9.07 -12.67 -6.29
N PHE A 39 -7.98 -12.32 -5.60
CA PHE A 39 -6.63 -12.85 -5.90
C PHE A 39 -5.94 -13.52 -4.71
N ASN A 40 -6.67 -13.72 -3.59
CA ASN A 40 -6.16 -14.45 -2.43
C ASN A 40 -6.74 -15.85 -2.27
N SER A 41 -7.32 -16.43 -3.35
CA SER A 41 -7.87 -17.81 -3.36
C SER A 41 -8.88 -18.11 -2.25
N GLY A 42 -9.61 -17.09 -1.77
CA GLY A 42 -10.54 -17.22 -0.65
C GLY A 42 -9.88 -17.44 0.72
N VAL A 43 -8.55 -17.34 0.81
CA VAL A 43 -7.83 -17.41 2.09
C VAL A 43 -8.12 -16.13 2.88
N THR A 44 -8.51 -16.29 4.14
CA THR A 44 -8.72 -15.13 5.03
C THR A 44 -7.38 -14.52 5.41
N VAL A 45 -7.26 -13.21 5.27
CA VAL A 45 -6.07 -12.46 5.68
C VAL A 45 -6.03 -12.34 7.20
N ASP A 46 -4.96 -12.82 7.81
CA ASP A 46 -4.66 -12.59 9.24
C ASP A 46 -4.09 -11.18 9.41
N MET A 47 -4.94 -10.25 9.83
CA MET A 47 -4.57 -8.83 9.97
C MET A 47 -3.50 -8.60 11.04
N ASP A 48 -3.47 -9.42 12.10
CA ASP A 48 -2.49 -9.27 13.19
C ASP A 48 -1.08 -9.65 12.74
N LYS A 49 -0.97 -10.57 11.78
CA LYS A 49 0.28 -11.00 11.16
C LYS A 49 0.59 -10.27 9.84
N SER A 50 -0.28 -9.35 9.42
CA SER A 50 -0.10 -8.56 8.20
C SER A 50 0.39 -7.15 8.53
N PHE A 51 1.16 -6.57 7.61
CA PHE A 51 1.69 -5.21 7.73
C PHE A 51 1.93 -4.61 6.34
N TYR A 52 2.06 -3.29 6.27
CA TYR A 52 2.39 -2.54 5.07
C TYR A 52 3.69 -1.77 5.30
N VAL A 53 4.59 -1.79 4.30
CA VAL A 53 5.84 -1.04 4.33
C VAL A 53 5.87 -0.09 3.15
N GLY A 54 6.14 1.19 3.39
CA GLY A 54 6.17 2.22 2.35
C GLY A 54 6.86 3.50 2.80
N ASP A 55 7.41 4.24 1.84
CA ASP A 55 8.21 5.44 2.06
C ASP A 55 7.36 6.72 2.16
N ALA A 56 6.15 6.72 1.60
CA ALA A 56 5.23 7.86 1.69
C ALA A 56 4.54 7.91 3.07
N ALA A 57 5.31 8.25 4.11
CA ALA A 57 4.91 8.24 5.51
C ALA A 57 4.49 9.63 6.06
N GLY A 58 4.62 10.68 5.26
CA GLY A 58 4.29 12.06 5.63
C GLY A 58 5.35 12.74 6.53
N ARG A 59 6.61 12.29 6.47
CA ARG A 59 7.76 12.98 7.08
C ARG A 59 8.07 14.27 6.30
N GLU A 60 8.85 15.17 6.88
CA GLU A 60 9.16 16.49 6.28
C GLU A 60 9.71 16.42 4.85
N ASN A 61 10.45 15.36 4.52
CA ASN A 61 11.03 15.13 3.20
C ASN A 61 10.27 14.11 2.34
N ASP A 62 9.14 13.57 2.81
CA ASP A 62 8.37 12.59 2.03
C ASP A 62 7.51 13.32 0.97
N HIS A 63 7.40 12.71 -0.21
CA HIS A 63 6.58 13.26 -1.29
C HIS A 63 5.08 13.31 -0.94
N SER A 64 4.62 12.40 -0.08
CA SER A 64 3.23 12.33 0.41
C SER A 64 3.14 11.45 1.67
N ASP A 65 1.94 11.32 2.22
CA ASP A 65 1.57 10.40 3.31
C ASP A 65 0.71 9.20 2.82
N ALA A 66 0.71 8.95 1.50
CA ALA A 66 -0.23 8.04 0.86
C ALA A 66 -0.10 6.58 1.33
N ASP A 67 1.10 6.12 1.69
CA ASP A 67 1.33 4.75 2.17
C ASP A 67 0.81 4.56 3.59
N LYS A 68 1.09 5.53 4.45
CA LYS A 68 0.62 5.55 5.83
C LYS A 68 -0.90 5.62 5.89
N GLU A 69 -1.52 6.51 5.12
CA GLU A 69 -2.98 6.62 5.10
C GLU A 69 -3.65 5.41 4.43
N PHE A 70 -3.03 4.78 3.43
CA PHE A 70 -3.49 3.51 2.86
C PHE A 70 -3.51 2.39 3.90
N ALA A 71 -2.41 2.19 4.63
CA ALA A 71 -2.30 1.17 5.67
C ALA A 71 -3.33 1.41 6.80
N LYS A 72 -3.47 2.65 7.25
CA LYS A 72 -4.43 3.07 8.26
C LYS A 72 -5.88 2.87 7.83
N ALA A 73 -6.23 3.17 6.57
CA ALA A 73 -7.58 2.97 6.05
C ALA A 73 -7.98 1.49 6.00
N ILE A 74 -7.01 0.58 5.85
CA ILE A 74 -7.23 -0.87 5.87
C ILE A 74 -7.21 -1.44 7.30
N GLY A 75 -6.49 -0.79 8.22
CA GLY A 75 -6.22 -1.29 9.56
C GLY A 75 -4.98 -2.20 9.63
N LEU A 76 -4.01 -2.00 8.75
CA LEU A 76 -2.71 -2.68 8.79
C LEU A 76 -1.72 -1.95 9.68
N LYS A 77 -0.81 -2.71 10.30
CA LYS A 77 0.41 -2.15 10.90
C LYS A 77 1.25 -1.52 9.78
N PHE A 78 1.76 -0.31 10.03
CA PHE A 78 2.58 0.41 9.07
C PHE A 78 4.01 0.52 9.57
N HIS A 79 4.98 0.28 8.68
CA HIS A 79 6.39 0.51 8.94
C HIS A 79 7.00 1.31 7.79
N VAL A 80 8.05 2.07 8.08
CA VAL A 80 8.88 2.68 7.03
C VAL A 80 10.00 1.70 6.63
N PRO A 81 10.54 1.78 5.40
CA PRO A 81 11.54 0.84 4.92
C PRO A 81 12.79 0.77 5.81
N GLU A 82 13.24 1.90 6.33
CA GLU A 82 14.44 2.01 7.15
C GLU A 82 14.27 1.34 8.52
N GLU A 83 13.05 1.35 9.07
CA GLU A 83 12.70 0.65 10.32
C GLU A 83 12.62 -0.86 10.09
N TYR A 84 12.02 -1.29 8.99
CA TYR A 84 11.70 -2.70 8.77
C TYR A 84 12.87 -3.50 8.16
N PHE A 85 13.62 -2.88 7.24
CA PHE A 85 14.72 -3.53 6.52
C PHE A 85 16.11 -3.04 6.95
N GLY A 86 16.19 -2.00 7.80
CA GLY A 86 17.43 -1.39 8.28
C GLY A 86 17.99 -0.32 7.35
N GLU A 87 19.18 0.20 7.69
CA GLU A 87 19.79 1.38 7.03
C GLU A 87 20.02 1.22 5.52
N ALA A 88 20.17 -0.02 5.03
CA ALA A 88 20.38 -0.33 3.61
C ALA A 88 19.16 -0.02 2.71
N ALA A 89 18.01 0.33 3.29
CA ALA A 89 16.80 0.70 2.56
C ALA A 89 16.75 2.17 2.12
N ASN A 90 17.75 3.00 2.46
CA ASN A 90 17.91 4.38 1.99
C ASN A 90 18.57 4.42 0.59
N ILE A 91 17.91 3.85 -0.43
CA ILE A 91 18.43 3.79 -1.81
C ILE A 91 17.78 4.85 -2.70
#